data_AF-A0A914SSS7-F1
#
_entry.id   AF-A0A914SSS7-F1
#
_cell.length_a   1.000
_cell.length_b   1.000
_cell.length_c   1.000
_cell.angle_alpha   90.00
_cell.angle_beta   90.00
_cell.angle_gamma   90.00
#
_symmetry.space_group_name_H-M   'P 1'
#
loop_
_entity.id
_entity.type
_entity.pdbx_description
1 polymer ?
#
loop_
_entity_poly.entity_id
_entity_poly.type
_entity_poly.pdbx_seq_one_letter_code
_entity_poly.pdbx_strand_id
1 'polypeptide(L)'
;MDTGVAVRKRVIRIFRDYIDKVPESPKVPEILSKIVRRVSDEEGVKKLALETLMAYWFTPVSDTKFLLNKVITLVDTVNISLKDAKGDHIETFFISVLKKDDIDRNTISASNQTVDTLVNYVLHLENALAEKGESSEISKEEEIETQKRHQNRLLSSLTSLSMFSKIRPELFVRHIKVFLPHLAKKPETQTELQVLNQETVLSNNMSSIIPDNVRGNLMRCIFSVGLMCRFFDFDRMIDGNSLKEELSSPVKSDSKREIGMYAEAIYSYLLFFSRSIDPEVSKISLSSLGQLCSEYPDFFERLELRNLYLF
;
A
#
# COMPACT_ATOMS: atom_id res chain seq x y z
N MET A 1 30.38 -14.55 15.27
CA MET A 1 29.93 -14.87 13.89
C MET A 1 31.17 -15.31 13.13
N ASP A 2 31.20 -16.51 12.55
CA ASP A 2 32.34 -16.98 11.76
C ASP A 2 32.62 -16.09 10.55
N THR A 3 33.90 -15.80 10.33
CA THR A 3 34.38 -14.84 9.31
C THR A 3 34.46 -15.44 7.91
N GLY A 4 34.48 -16.77 7.77
CA GLY A 4 34.63 -17.44 6.48
C GLY A 4 33.33 -17.50 5.64
N VAL A 5 33.38 -16.98 4.41
CA VAL A 5 32.27 -17.01 3.43
C VAL A 5 31.71 -18.43 3.22
N ALA A 6 32.59 -19.43 3.07
CA ALA A 6 32.18 -20.82 2.87
C ALA A 6 31.39 -21.39 4.06
N VAL A 7 31.77 -21.03 5.29
CA VAL A 7 31.08 -21.45 6.51
C VAL A 7 29.69 -20.83 6.56
N ARG A 8 29.58 -19.51 6.31
CA ARG A 8 28.28 -18.81 6.29
C ARG A 8 27.32 -19.41 5.25
N LYS A 9 27.80 -19.70 4.04
CA LYS A 9 26.99 -20.38 3.01
C LYS A 9 26.56 -21.78 3.44
N ARG A 10 27.44 -22.54 4.08
CA ARG A 10 27.11 -23.88 4.60
C ARG A 10 26.02 -23.82 5.68
N VAL A 11 26.09 -22.86 6.59
CA VAL A 11 25.09 -22.65 7.64
C VAL A 11 23.72 -22.33 7.02
N ILE A 12 23.64 -21.46 6.01
CA ILE A 12 22.37 -21.17 5.32
C ILE A 12 21.76 -22.44 4.72
N ARG A 13 22.57 -23.29 4.06
CA ARG A 13 22.08 -24.56 3.49
C ARG A 13 21.58 -25.52 4.58
N ILE A 14 22.31 -25.66 5.68
CA ILE A 14 21.89 -26.50 6.81
C ILE A 14 20.56 -26.00 7.38
N PHE A 15 20.39 -24.69 7.53
CA PHE A 15 19.13 -24.11 7.98
C PHE A 15 17.99 -24.35 7.00
N ARG A 16 18.22 -24.21 5.70
CA ARG A 16 17.24 -24.55 4.67
C ARG A 16 16.79 -26.01 4.80
N ASP A 17 17.75 -26.95 4.85
CA ASP A 17 17.47 -28.38 4.98
C ASP A 17 16.73 -28.72 6.29
N TYR A 18 16.98 -27.97 7.37
CA TYR A 18 16.24 -28.12 8.63
C TYR A 18 14.79 -27.64 8.51
N ILE A 19 14.57 -26.46 7.92
CA ILE A 19 13.22 -25.89 7.71
C ILE A 19 12.38 -26.83 6.84
N ASP A 20 12.97 -27.38 5.78
CA ASP A 20 12.27 -28.32 4.88
C ASP A 20 11.86 -29.62 5.57
N LYS A 21 12.65 -30.09 6.54
CA LYS A 21 12.35 -31.32 7.30
C LYS A 21 11.37 -31.12 8.45
N VAL A 22 11.39 -29.94 9.08
CA VAL A 22 10.59 -29.66 10.29
C VAL A 22 9.95 -28.26 10.20
N PRO A 23 8.98 -28.06 9.28
CA PRO A 23 8.40 -26.74 9.02
C PRO A 23 7.58 -26.19 10.20
N GLU A 24 7.05 -27.07 11.06
CA GLU A 24 6.25 -26.68 12.23
C GLU A 24 7.09 -26.39 13.49
N SER A 25 8.43 -26.46 13.38
CA SER A 25 9.29 -26.21 14.52
C SER A 25 9.16 -24.75 15.00
N PRO A 26 8.99 -24.51 16.31
CA PRO A 26 8.90 -23.14 16.86
C PRO A 26 10.21 -22.36 16.69
N LYS A 27 11.31 -23.02 16.32
CA LYS A 27 12.61 -22.38 16.04
C LYS A 27 12.72 -21.81 14.63
N VAL A 28 11.78 -22.11 13.73
CA VAL A 28 11.82 -21.66 12.33
C VAL A 28 11.92 -20.13 12.21
N PRO A 29 11.12 -19.31 12.94
CA PRO A 29 11.25 -17.85 12.88
C PRO A 29 12.64 -17.34 13.31
N GLU A 30 13.23 -17.95 14.34
CA GLU A 30 14.57 -17.58 14.82
C GLU A 30 15.64 -17.92 13.76
N ILE A 31 15.52 -19.09 13.12
CA ILE A 31 16.42 -19.50 12.04
C ILE A 31 16.29 -18.57 10.84
N LEU A 32 15.06 -18.27 10.40
CA LEU A 32 14.80 -17.35 9.30
C LEU A 32 15.34 -15.95 9.59
N SER A 33 15.20 -15.44 10.83
CA SER A 33 15.79 -14.16 11.22
C SER A 33 17.32 -14.13 11.08
N LYS A 34 18.01 -15.26 11.35
CA LYS A 34 19.46 -15.39 11.15
C LYS A 34 19.84 -15.42 9.68
N ILE A 35 18.97 -15.96 8.80
CA ILE A 35 19.16 -15.91 7.35
C ILE A 35 18.91 -14.49 6.82
N VAL A 36 17.90 -13.78 7.32
CA VAL A 36 17.62 -12.38 6.94
C VAL A 36 18.82 -11.46 7.19
N ARG A 37 19.53 -11.62 8.31
CA ARG A 37 20.78 -10.88 8.58
C ARG A 37 21.86 -11.06 7.50
N ARG A 38 21.80 -12.13 6.72
CA ARG A 38 22.76 -12.43 5.63
C ARG A 38 22.45 -11.72 4.32
N VAL A 39 21.33 -11.00 4.22
CA VAL A 39 21.00 -10.19 3.05
C VAL A 39 21.94 -9.00 2.89
N SER A 40 22.55 -8.52 3.99
CA SER A 40 23.54 -7.43 3.97
C SER A 40 25.00 -7.92 3.90
N ASP A 41 25.20 -9.21 3.64
CA ASP A 41 26.52 -9.85 3.52
C ASP A 41 27.07 -9.69 2.08
N GLU A 42 28.25 -10.24 1.81
CA GLU A 42 28.88 -10.23 0.48
C GLU A 42 28.04 -10.99 -0.57
N GLU A 43 28.17 -10.62 -1.85
CA GLU A 43 27.30 -11.04 -2.97
C GLU A 43 27.00 -12.54 -2.99
N GLY A 44 28.00 -13.39 -2.78
CA GLY A 44 27.83 -14.85 -2.79
C GLY A 44 27.04 -15.43 -1.61
N VAL A 45 27.02 -14.76 -0.46
CA VAL A 45 26.24 -15.12 0.72
C VAL A 45 24.86 -14.48 0.63
N LYS A 46 24.80 -13.20 0.27
CA LYS A 46 23.57 -12.44 0.03
C LYS A 46 22.65 -13.12 -0.97
N LYS A 47 23.18 -13.52 -2.13
CA LYS A 47 22.40 -14.22 -3.16
C LYS A 47 21.75 -15.50 -2.62
N LEU A 48 22.51 -16.33 -1.91
CA LEU A 48 22.00 -17.57 -1.32
C LEU A 48 20.95 -17.32 -0.23
N ALA A 49 21.15 -16.28 0.58
CA ALA A 49 20.17 -15.87 1.59
C ALA A 49 18.85 -15.44 0.94
N LEU A 50 18.93 -14.57 -0.07
CA LEU A 50 17.75 -14.11 -0.83
C LEU A 50 17.02 -15.27 -1.50
N GLU A 51 17.73 -16.15 -2.20
CA GLU A 51 17.12 -17.34 -2.84
C GLU A 51 16.40 -18.23 -1.83
N THR A 52 17.01 -18.45 -0.66
CA THR A 52 16.42 -19.27 0.41
C THR A 52 15.14 -18.65 0.97
N LEU A 53 15.16 -17.34 1.25
CA LEU A 53 14.00 -16.61 1.80
C LEU A 53 12.87 -16.47 0.75
N MET A 54 13.23 -16.22 -0.51
CA MET A 54 12.26 -16.15 -1.61
C MET A 54 11.56 -17.49 -1.84
N ALA A 55 12.32 -18.59 -1.88
CA ALA A 55 11.72 -19.93 -2.01
C ALA A 55 10.72 -20.22 -0.87
N TYR A 56 11.00 -19.74 0.34
CA TYR A 56 10.13 -19.94 1.49
C TYR A 56 8.87 -19.07 1.46
N TRP A 57 8.98 -17.74 1.31
CA TRP A 57 7.82 -16.83 1.43
C TRP A 57 7.18 -16.39 0.11
N PHE A 58 7.94 -16.35 -0.97
CA PHE A 58 7.50 -15.79 -2.25
C PHE A 58 7.15 -16.88 -3.29
N THR A 59 6.73 -18.04 -2.80
CA THR A 59 6.17 -19.14 -3.61
C THR A 59 4.67 -19.26 -3.32
N PRO A 60 3.79 -19.19 -4.35
CA PRO A 60 2.34 -19.31 -4.15
C PRO A 60 1.94 -20.60 -3.44
N VAL A 61 0.94 -20.50 -2.58
CA VAL A 61 0.44 -21.62 -1.77
C VAL A 61 -1.06 -21.79 -2.00
N SER A 62 -1.48 -23.01 -2.32
CA SER A 62 -2.91 -23.33 -2.50
C SER A 62 -3.64 -23.62 -1.19
N ASP A 63 -2.95 -24.23 -0.22
CA ASP A 63 -3.51 -24.57 1.09
C ASP A 63 -3.55 -23.32 2.00
N THR A 64 -4.75 -22.91 2.38
CA THR A 64 -4.99 -21.72 3.21
C THR A 64 -4.42 -21.85 4.61
N LYS A 65 -4.43 -23.05 5.21
CA LYS A 65 -3.86 -23.29 6.54
C LYS A 65 -2.34 -23.22 6.49
N PHE A 66 -1.74 -23.81 5.45
CA PHE A 66 -0.29 -23.71 5.26
C PHE A 66 0.16 -22.27 4.98
N LEU A 67 -0.62 -21.53 4.18
CA LEU A 67 -0.38 -20.10 3.93
C LEU A 67 -0.45 -19.28 5.23
N LEU A 68 -1.47 -19.51 6.06
CA LEU A 68 -1.58 -18.85 7.36
C LEU A 68 -0.37 -19.14 8.26
N ASN A 69 0.09 -20.40 8.33
CA ASN A 69 1.29 -20.75 9.10
C ASN A 69 2.55 -20.04 8.58
N LYS A 70 2.71 -19.91 7.27
CA LYS A 70 3.80 -19.14 6.66
C LYS A 70 3.73 -17.66 7.01
N VAL A 71 2.53 -17.07 7.01
CA VAL A 71 2.28 -15.68 7.39
C VAL A 71 2.58 -15.45 8.88
N ILE A 72 2.15 -16.34 9.76
CA ILE A 72 2.50 -16.28 11.19
C ILE A 72 4.02 -16.37 11.37
N THR A 73 4.69 -17.26 10.61
CA THR A 73 6.14 -17.39 10.62
C THR A 73 6.83 -16.11 10.14
N LEU A 74 6.29 -15.44 9.11
CA LEU A 74 6.78 -14.14 8.64
C LEU A 74 6.67 -13.09 9.74
N VAL A 75 5.49 -12.97 10.36
CA VAL A 75 5.21 -12.02 11.44
C VAL A 75 6.15 -12.24 12.64
N ASP A 76 6.32 -13.50 13.07
CA ASP A 76 7.21 -13.84 14.18
C ASP A 76 8.69 -13.58 13.80
N THR A 77 9.08 -13.78 12.53
CA THR A 77 10.43 -13.44 12.05
C THR A 77 10.66 -11.93 12.05
N VAL A 78 9.69 -11.15 11.57
CA VAL A 78 9.72 -9.68 11.58
C VAL A 78 9.82 -9.17 13.02
N ASN A 79 9.05 -9.73 13.96
CA ASN A 79 9.12 -9.38 15.38
C ASN A 79 10.54 -9.57 15.94
N ILE A 80 11.18 -10.70 15.65
CA ILE A 80 12.57 -10.98 16.08
C ILE A 80 13.54 -10.00 15.40
N SER A 81 13.37 -9.75 14.11
CA SER A 81 14.21 -8.81 13.35
C SER A 81 14.03 -7.35 13.78
N LEU A 82 12.86 -6.92 14.26
CA LEU A 82 12.66 -5.55 14.75
C LEU A 82 13.41 -5.30 16.06
N LYS A 83 13.55 -6.33 16.90
CA LYS A 83 14.36 -6.27 18.13
C LYS A 83 15.86 -6.23 17.82
N ASP A 84 16.27 -6.55 16.60
CA ASP A 84 17.66 -6.71 16.19
C ASP A 84 18.03 -5.72 15.08
N ALA A 85 18.94 -4.78 15.37
CA ALA A 85 19.32 -3.73 14.43
C ALA A 85 18.10 -2.98 13.84
N LYS A 86 17.05 -2.78 14.65
CA LYS A 86 15.83 -2.02 14.32
C LYS A 86 15.10 -2.45 13.03
N GLY A 87 15.36 -3.65 12.52
CA GLY A 87 14.72 -4.15 11.31
C GLY A 87 15.37 -3.76 9.98
N ASP A 88 16.57 -3.17 9.97
CA ASP A 88 17.23 -2.73 8.73
C ASP A 88 17.43 -3.88 7.73
N HIS A 89 17.79 -5.06 8.23
CA HIS A 89 18.00 -6.27 7.41
C HIS A 89 16.70 -6.78 6.77
N ILE A 90 15.59 -6.72 7.52
CA ILE A 90 14.30 -7.19 6.99
C ILE A 90 13.74 -6.20 5.97
N GLU A 91 13.91 -4.90 6.19
CA GLU A 91 13.55 -3.88 5.19
C GLU A 91 14.40 -4.05 3.91
N THR A 92 15.71 -4.26 4.06
CA THR A 92 16.62 -4.54 2.92
C THR A 92 16.19 -5.78 2.15
N PHE A 93 15.72 -6.83 2.84
CA PHE A 93 15.16 -8.03 2.22
C PHE A 93 13.92 -7.71 1.39
N PHE A 94 12.92 -7.06 1.98
CA PHE A 94 11.69 -6.69 1.26
C PHE A 94 11.99 -5.81 0.05
N ILE A 95 12.86 -4.81 0.17
CA ILE A 95 13.27 -3.96 -0.95
C ILE A 95 13.95 -4.78 -2.05
N SER A 96 14.88 -5.68 -1.68
CA SER A 96 15.63 -6.51 -2.64
C SER A 96 14.72 -7.45 -3.45
N VAL A 97 13.59 -7.87 -2.88
CA VAL A 97 12.63 -8.76 -3.55
C VAL A 97 11.59 -7.95 -4.34
N LEU A 98 10.99 -6.94 -3.73
CA LEU A 98 9.76 -6.30 -4.21
C LEU A 98 9.97 -5.01 -5.02
N LYS A 99 11.14 -4.37 -4.95
CA LYS A 99 11.41 -3.13 -5.69
C LYS A 99 11.84 -3.36 -7.15
N LYS A 100 12.11 -4.61 -7.55
CA LYS A 100 12.48 -4.92 -8.94
C LYS A 100 11.33 -4.57 -9.88
N ASP A 101 11.64 -4.06 -11.08
CA ASP A 101 10.62 -3.77 -12.10
C ASP A 101 10.08 -5.07 -12.72
N ASP A 102 10.97 -6.01 -13.01
CA ASP A 102 10.65 -7.32 -13.59
C ASP A 102 10.51 -8.41 -12.51
N ILE A 103 9.41 -8.35 -11.76
CA ILE A 103 9.07 -9.40 -10.79
C ILE A 103 8.25 -10.48 -11.48
N ASP A 104 8.63 -11.73 -11.25
CA ASP A 104 7.91 -12.86 -11.78
C ASP A 104 6.48 -12.97 -11.22
N ARG A 105 5.59 -13.56 -12.02
CA ARG A 105 4.17 -13.70 -11.68
C ARG A 105 3.94 -14.48 -10.38
N ASN A 106 4.81 -15.42 -10.03
CA ASN A 106 4.66 -16.23 -8.84
C ASN A 106 4.96 -15.40 -7.58
N THR A 107 6.03 -14.60 -7.60
CA THR A 107 6.36 -13.66 -6.52
C THR A 107 5.23 -12.65 -6.29
N ILE A 108 4.63 -12.11 -7.37
CA ILE A 108 3.47 -11.20 -7.27
C ILE A 108 2.26 -11.93 -6.68
N SER A 109 1.96 -13.16 -7.13
CA SER A 109 0.85 -13.96 -6.62
C SER A 109 1.03 -14.30 -5.13
N ALA A 110 2.23 -14.72 -4.73
CA ALA A 110 2.57 -15.01 -3.34
C ALA A 110 2.47 -13.75 -2.46
N SER A 111 2.89 -12.59 -2.99
CA SER A 111 2.77 -11.30 -2.29
C SER A 111 1.31 -10.94 -2.05
N ASN A 112 0.43 -11.09 -3.05
CA ASN A 112 -1.01 -10.88 -2.89
C ASN A 112 -1.61 -11.82 -1.84
N GLN A 113 -1.32 -13.12 -1.91
CA GLN A 113 -1.77 -14.09 -0.93
C GLN A 113 -1.31 -13.76 0.50
N THR A 114 -0.05 -13.31 0.64
CA THR A 114 0.53 -12.91 1.90
C THR A 114 -0.16 -11.66 2.47
N VAL A 115 -0.37 -10.62 1.66
CA VAL A 115 -1.06 -9.39 2.08
C VAL A 115 -2.51 -9.68 2.44
N ASP A 116 -3.26 -10.40 1.60
CA ASP A 116 -4.66 -10.79 1.87
C ASP A 116 -4.78 -11.53 3.22
N THR A 117 -3.86 -12.48 3.47
CA THR A 117 -3.85 -13.27 4.70
C THR A 117 -3.40 -12.45 5.91
N LEU A 118 -2.43 -11.54 5.75
CA LEU A 118 -1.99 -10.62 6.81
C LEU A 118 -3.12 -9.69 7.24
N VAL A 119 -3.90 -9.13 6.30
CA VAL A 119 -5.06 -8.28 6.63
C VAL A 119 -6.08 -9.06 7.46
N ASN A 120 -6.44 -10.28 7.03
CA ASN A 120 -7.35 -11.12 7.80
C ASN A 120 -6.79 -11.48 9.18
N TYR A 121 -5.49 -11.71 9.27
CA TYR A 121 -4.82 -12.02 10.54
C TYR A 121 -4.79 -10.83 11.50
N VAL A 122 -4.62 -9.59 10.99
CA VAL A 122 -4.75 -8.36 11.79
C VAL A 122 -6.15 -8.27 12.40
N LEU A 123 -7.20 -8.41 11.59
CA LEU A 123 -8.59 -8.37 12.07
C LEU A 123 -8.85 -9.44 13.15
N HIS A 124 -8.33 -10.65 12.95
CA HIS A 124 -8.43 -11.71 13.95
C HIS A 124 -7.72 -11.34 15.26
N LEU A 125 -6.51 -10.80 15.20
CA LEU A 125 -5.76 -10.37 16.38
C LEU A 125 -6.47 -9.24 17.13
N GLU A 126 -7.06 -8.29 16.42
CA GLU A 126 -7.84 -7.21 17.02
C GLU A 126 -9.10 -7.73 17.71
N ASN A 127 -9.85 -8.61 17.06
CA ASN A 127 -11.02 -9.25 17.68
C ASN A 127 -10.63 -10.03 18.94
N ALA A 128 -9.56 -10.82 18.87
CA ALA A 128 -9.04 -11.56 20.02
C ALA A 128 -8.54 -10.64 21.16
N LEU A 129 -8.12 -9.41 20.86
CA LEU A 129 -7.75 -8.40 21.87
C LEU A 129 -8.97 -7.64 22.41
N ALA A 130 -10.06 -7.54 21.62
CA ALA A 130 -11.30 -6.86 21.96
C ALA A 130 -12.28 -7.73 22.75
N GLU A 131 -12.26 -9.06 22.58
CA GLU A 131 -13.07 -10.07 23.28
C GLU A 131 -12.76 -10.19 24.79
N LYS A 132 -12.14 -9.17 25.40
CA LYS A 132 -12.06 -9.01 26.85
C LYS A 132 -13.47 -8.98 27.44
N GLY A 133 -13.86 -10.03 28.17
CA GLY A 133 -14.94 -9.85 29.14
C GLY A 133 -15.56 -11.10 29.74
N GLU A 134 -15.67 -12.20 29.00
CA GLU A 134 -16.51 -13.30 29.47
C GLU A 134 -15.88 -14.65 29.11
N SER A 135 -15.64 -15.46 30.13
CA SER A 135 -15.18 -16.86 30.08
C SER A 135 -13.72 -17.10 29.69
N SER A 136 -12.85 -17.23 30.70
CA SER A 136 -11.73 -18.19 30.66
C SER A 136 -11.31 -18.54 32.08
N GLU A 137 -11.31 -19.84 32.40
CA GLU A 137 -10.77 -20.44 33.64
C GLU A 137 -9.23 -20.54 33.56
N ILE A 138 -8.57 -19.49 33.06
CA ILE A 138 -7.12 -19.48 32.84
C ILE A 138 -6.46 -18.68 33.96
N SER A 139 -5.24 -19.09 34.34
CA SER A 139 -4.48 -18.35 35.35
C SER A 139 -4.19 -16.92 34.85
N LYS A 140 -4.31 -15.91 35.73
CA LYS A 140 -4.11 -14.49 35.38
C LYS A 140 -2.75 -14.22 34.70
N GLU A 141 -1.74 -15.03 34.96
CA GLU A 141 -0.40 -14.90 34.36
C GLU A 141 -0.37 -15.36 32.89
N GLU A 142 -1.04 -16.46 32.54
CA GLU A 142 -1.12 -16.98 31.17
C GLU A 142 -1.97 -16.08 30.26
N GLU A 143 -3.03 -15.46 30.80
CA GLU A 143 -3.83 -14.46 30.08
C GLU A 143 -3.00 -13.21 29.72
N ILE A 144 -2.16 -12.74 30.64
CA ILE A 144 -1.29 -11.58 30.39
C ILE A 144 -0.23 -11.91 29.33
N GLU A 145 0.37 -13.10 29.38
CA GLU A 145 1.37 -13.51 28.40
C GLU A 145 0.78 -13.68 26.99
N THR A 146 -0.39 -14.31 26.88
CA THR A 146 -1.09 -14.49 25.61
C THR A 146 -1.51 -13.16 25.00
N GLN A 147 -2.02 -12.24 25.81
CA GLN A 147 -2.38 -10.89 25.36
C GLN A 147 -1.15 -10.13 24.86
N LYS A 148 -0.03 -10.18 25.59
CA LYS A 148 1.24 -9.57 25.17
C LYS A 148 1.75 -10.17 23.87
N ARG A 149 1.56 -11.47 23.66
CA ARG A 149 1.90 -12.16 22.40
C ARG A 149 1.03 -11.67 21.25
N HIS A 150 -0.29 -11.53 21.44
CA HIS A 150 -1.19 -10.98 20.43
C HIS A 150 -0.85 -9.53 20.07
N GLN A 151 -0.56 -8.67 21.06
CA GLN A 151 -0.14 -7.29 20.82
C GLN A 151 1.17 -7.21 20.00
N ASN A 152 2.18 -8.01 20.35
CA ASN A 152 3.44 -8.03 19.60
C ASN A 152 3.25 -8.51 18.16
N ARG A 153 2.38 -9.50 17.95
CA ARG A 153 2.04 -10.02 16.63
C ARG A 153 1.24 -9.01 15.82
N LEU A 154 0.33 -8.26 16.44
CA LEU A 154 -0.42 -7.18 15.78
C LEU A 154 0.54 -6.11 15.26
N LEU A 155 1.43 -5.60 16.12
CA LEU A 155 2.43 -4.60 15.74
C LEU A 155 3.34 -5.10 14.61
N SER A 156 3.78 -6.36 14.69
CA SER A 156 4.66 -6.95 13.67
C SER A 156 3.92 -7.20 12.35
N SER A 157 2.63 -7.53 12.40
CA SER A 157 1.77 -7.67 11.21
C SER A 157 1.59 -6.32 10.52
N LEU A 158 1.27 -5.26 11.28
CA LEU A 158 1.13 -3.91 10.75
C LEU A 158 2.45 -3.36 10.19
N THR A 159 3.57 -3.62 10.88
CA THR A 159 4.90 -3.27 10.36
C THR A 159 5.20 -3.99 9.05
N SER A 160 4.84 -5.27 8.94
CA SER A 160 5.01 -6.03 7.69
C SER A 160 4.16 -5.45 6.56
N LEU A 161 2.89 -5.14 6.83
CA LEU A 161 2.00 -4.49 5.87
C LEU A 161 2.56 -3.12 5.44
N SER A 162 3.11 -2.35 6.37
CA SER A 162 3.74 -1.05 6.10
C SER A 162 4.94 -1.16 5.15
N MET A 163 5.76 -2.21 5.29
CA MET A 163 6.84 -2.50 4.35
C MET A 163 6.31 -2.86 2.95
N PHE A 164 5.27 -3.70 2.86
CA PHE A 164 4.63 -4.02 1.57
C PHE A 164 4.02 -2.77 0.93
N SER A 165 3.31 -1.94 1.69
CA SER A 165 2.65 -0.74 1.16
C SER A 165 3.66 0.30 0.68
N LYS A 166 4.78 0.46 1.38
CA LYS A 166 5.86 1.38 1.00
C LYS A 166 6.51 1.00 -0.33
N ILE A 167 6.60 -0.29 -0.65
CA ILE A 167 7.34 -0.77 -1.83
C ILE A 167 6.40 -1.07 -3.01
N ARG A 168 5.24 -1.67 -2.76
CA ARG A 168 4.26 -2.12 -3.75
C ARG A 168 2.85 -1.78 -3.26
N PRO A 169 2.46 -0.49 -3.32
CA PRO A 169 1.18 -0.06 -2.78
C PRO A 169 0.02 -0.70 -3.55
N GLU A 170 0.20 -1.12 -4.81
CA GLU A 170 -0.82 -1.77 -5.66
C GLU A 170 -1.43 -3.04 -5.03
N LEU A 171 -0.70 -3.73 -4.15
CA LEU A 171 -1.17 -4.92 -3.43
C LEU A 171 -2.36 -4.62 -2.50
N PHE A 172 -2.57 -3.35 -2.14
CA PHE A 172 -3.53 -2.92 -1.13
C PHE A 172 -4.86 -2.43 -1.72
N VAL A 173 -5.00 -2.30 -3.04
CA VAL A 173 -6.20 -1.73 -3.68
C VAL A 173 -7.50 -2.37 -3.18
N ARG A 174 -7.51 -3.68 -2.94
CA ARG A 174 -8.69 -4.43 -2.45
C ARG A 174 -8.96 -4.27 -0.94
N HIS A 175 -7.96 -3.81 -0.18
CA HIS A 175 -7.96 -3.73 1.27
C HIS A 175 -8.14 -2.32 1.83
N ILE A 176 -8.08 -1.28 0.98
CA ILE A 176 -8.24 0.13 1.39
C ILE A 176 -9.47 0.32 2.28
N LYS A 177 -10.60 -0.29 1.91
CA LYS A 177 -11.87 -0.18 2.65
C LYS A 177 -11.83 -0.81 4.04
N VAL A 178 -10.98 -1.82 4.23
CA VAL A 178 -10.83 -2.51 5.52
C VAL A 178 -10.12 -1.61 6.52
N PHE A 179 -9.14 -0.80 6.10
CA PHE A 179 -8.36 0.03 7.01
C PHE A 179 -9.00 1.38 7.36
N LEU A 180 -9.97 1.87 6.57
CA LEU A 180 -10.64 3.17 6.81
C LEU A 180 -11.26 3.34 8.21
N PRO A 181 -11.95 2.35 8.81
CA PRO A 181 -12.54 2.48 10.14
C PRO A 181 -11.50 2.54 11.27
N HIS A 182 -10.28 2.05 11.05
CA HIS A 182 -9.24 1.90 12.08
C HIS A 182 -8.56 3.25 12.40
N LEU A 183 -8.39 4.11 11.38
CA LEU A 183 -7.86 5.47 11.48
C LEU A 183 -8.72 6.43 12.32
N ALA A 184 -9.99 6.09 12.58
CA ALA A 184 -10.93 6.92 13.33
C ALA A 184 -10.89 6.68 14.85
N LYS A 185 -10.19 5.63 15.32
CA LYS A 185 -10.09 5.32 16.75
C LYS A 185 -9.01 6.15 17.43
N LYS A 186 -9.36 6.75 18.57
CA LYS A 186 -8.40 7.53 19.40
C LYS A 186 -7.53 6.55 20.20
N PRO A 187 -6.19 6.68 20.20
CA PRO A 187 -5.32 5.78 20.92
C PRO A 187 -5.32 6.11 22.42
N GLU A 188 -5.47 5.09 23.27
CA GLU A 188 -5.43 5.19 24.74
C GLU A 188 -4.10 4.70 25.32
N THR A 189 -3.38 3.81 24.62
CA THR A 189 -2.09 3.25 25.06
C THR A 189 -0.92 3.58 24.12
N GLN A 190 0.33 3.52 24.64
CA GLN A 190 1.54 3.74 23.83
C GLN A 190 1.65 2.72 22.68
N THR A 191 1.20 1.48 22.90
CA THR A 191 1.15 0.43 21.87
C THR A 191 0.10 0.76 20.81
N GLU A 192 -1.08 1.25 21.20
CA GLU A 192 -2.11 1.72 20.26
C GLU A 192 -1.64 2.93 19.45
N LEU A 193 -0.84 3.83 20.04
CA LEU A 193 -0.23 4.94 19.31
C LEU A 193 0.80 4.45 18.27
N GLN A 194 1.57 3.40 18.58
CA GLN A 194 2.46 2.76 17.61
C GLN A 194 1.70 2.06 16.48
N VAL A 195 0.59 1.39 16.81
CA VAL A 195 -0.36 0.78 15.85
C VAL A 195 -0.94 1.86 14.95
N LEU A 196 -1.48 2.94 15.51
CA LEU A 196 -2.04 4.07 14.76
C LEU A 196 -1.00 4.74 13.86
N ASN A 197 0.25 4.88 14.32
CA ASN A 197 1.32 5.41 13.47
C ASN A 197 1.59 4.51 12.27
N GLN A 198 1.61 3.18 12.44
CA GLN A 198 1.75 2.25 11.31
C GLN A 198 0.53 2.29 10.39
N GLU A 199 -0.68 2.36 10.93
CA GLU A 199 -1.93 2.51 10.15
C GLU A 199 -1.98 3.84 9.37
N THR A 200 -1.46 4.91 9.95
CA THR A 200 -1.37 6.22 9.29
C THR A 200 -0.37 6.16 8.13
N VAL A 201 0.80 5.54 8.32
CA VAL A 201 1.77 5.32 7.25
C VAL A 201 1.17 4.44 6.15
N LEU A 202 0.50 3.36 6.54
CA LEU A 202 -0.25 2.48 5.66
C LEU A 202 -1.28 3.26 4.82
N SER A 203 -2.10 4.08 5.46
CA SER A 203 -3.12 4.91 4.82
C SER A 203 -2.51 5.92 3.85
N ASN A 204 -1.45 6.63 4.24
CA ASN A 204 -0.78 7.60 3.39
C ASN A 204 -0.13 6.94 2.16
N ASN A 205 0.42 5.74 2.33
CA ASN A 205 0.93 4.96 1.20
C ASN A 205 -0.21 4.46 0.31
N MET A 206 -1.36 4.09 0.88
CA MET A 206 -2.53 3.57 0.16
C MET A 206 -3.36 4.62 -0.57
N SER A 207 -3.51 5.83 -0.01
CA SER A 207 -4.25 6.95 -0.59
C SER A 207 -3.59 7.50 -1.87
N SER A 208 -2.36 7.07 -2.16
CA SER A 208 -1.61 7.41 -3.36
C SER A 208 -1.94 6.55 -4.59
N ILE A 209 -2.73 5.48 -4.46
CA ILE A 209 -2.88 4.46 -5.52
C ILE A 209 -4.11 4.72 -6.38
N ILE A 210 -3.87 5.01 -7.66
CA ILE A 210 -4.89 4.86 -8.71
C ILE A 210 -4.71 3.45 -9.30
N PRO A 211 -5.69 2.54 -9.19
CA PRO A 211 -5.56 1.16 -9.67
C PRO A 211 -5.23 1.12 -11.17
N ASP A 212 -4.24 0.31 -11.61
CA ASP A 212 -3.78 0.29 -13.01
C ASP A 212 -4.89 0.00 -14.05
N ASN A 213 -5.84 -0.86 -13.70
CA ASN A 213 -7.01 -1.17 -14.54
C ASN A 213 -7.95 0.02 -14.72
N VAL A 214 -7.93 0.98 -13.79
CA VAL A 214 -8.71 2.22 -13.83
C VAL A 214 -7.87 3.38 -14.34
N ARG A 215 -6.55 3.38 -14.09
CA ARG A 215 -5.59 4.44 -14.41
C ARG A 215 -5.69 4.87 -15.87
N GLY A 216 -5.67 3.92 -16.80
CA GLY A 216 -5.80 4.21 -18.23
C GLY A 216 -7.13 4.88 -18.60
N ASN A 217 -8.23 4.43 -18.01
CA ASN A 217 -9.56 5.01 -18.27
C ASN A 217 -9.71 6.37 -17.59
N LEU A 218 -9.21 6.53 -16.37
CA LEU A 218 -9.22 7.79 -15.63
C LEU A 218 -8.44 8.86 -16.38
N MET A 219 -7.23 8.56 -16.85
CA MET A 219 -6.43 9.49 -17.66
C MET A 219 -7.17 9.91 -18.95
N ARG A 220 -7.80 8.96 -19.64
CA ARG A 220 -8.62 9.25 -20.83
C ARG A 220 -9.82 10.14 -20.47
N CYS A 221 -10.50 9.88 -19.37
CA CYS A 221 -11.64 10.68 -18.91
C CYS A 221 -11.20 12.10 -18.54
N ILE A 222 -10.14 12.26 -17.75
CA ILE A 222 -9.61 13.58 -17.34
C ILE A 222 -9.19 14.40 -18.56
N PHE A 223 -8.50 13.77 -19.52
CA PHE A 223 -8.09 14.43 -20.76
C PHE A 223 -9.28 14.79 -21.64
N SER A 224 -10.24 13.88 -21.80
CA SER A 224 -11.44 14.11 -22.61
C SER A 224 -12.30 15.22 -22.01
N VAL A 225 -12.49 15.24 -20.68
CA VAL A 225 -13.25 16.30 -19.99
C VAL A 225 -12.55 17.65 -20.17
N GLY A 226 -11.22 17.72 -20.03
CA GLY A 226 -10.47 18.96 -20.29
C GLY A 226 -10.65 19.50 -21.72
N LEU A 227 -10.56 18.62 -22.71
CA LEU A 227 -10.80 18.96 -24.11
C LEU A 227 -12.24 19.41 -24.34
N MET A 228 -13.20 18.70 -23.76
CA MET A 228 -14.61 19.03 -23.94
C MET A 228 -14.93 20.39 -23.31
N CYS A 229 -14.35 20.76 -22.16
CA CYS A 229 -14.56 22.07 -21.56
C CYS A 229 -14.06 23.22 -22.43
N ARG A 230 -13.03 22.97 -23.24
CA ARG A 230 -12.52 23.95 -24.20
C ARG A 230 -13.50 24.17 -25.36
N PHE A 231 -14.05 23.09 -25.91
CA PHE A 231 -14.85 23.14 -27.13
C PHE A 231 -16.36 23.23 -26.91
N PHE A 232 -16.85 22.85 -25.73
CA PHE A 232 -18.27 22.80 -25.40
C PHE A 232 -18.54 23.58 -24.11
N ASP A 233 -19.69 24.24 -24.08
CA ASP A 233 -20.22 24.90 -22.89
C ASP A 233 -21.22 23.96 -22.21
N PHE A 234 -20.75 23.25 -21.18
CA PHE A 234 -21.53 22.21 -20.50
C PHE A 234 -22.75 22.76 -19.77
N ASP A 235 -22.61 23.93 -19.16
CA ASP A 235 -23.69 24.58 -18.41
C ASP A 235 -24.83 24.96 -19.36
N ARG A 236 -24.50 25.50 -20.54
CA ARG A 236 -25.49 25.82 -21.58
C ARG A 236 -26.09 24.58 -22.24
N MET A 237 -25.32 23.51 -22.40
CA MET A 237 -25.74 22.26 -23.05
C MET A 237 -26.71 21.44 -22.17
N ILE A 238 -26.56 21.48 -20.85
CA ILE A 238 -27.33 20.65 -19.93
C ILE A 238 -28.57 21.39 -19.38
N ASP A 239 -28.47 22.70 -19.12
CA ASP A 239 -29.60 23.49 -18.61
C ASP A 239 -30.53 24.00 -19.73
N GLY A 240 -30.11 23.93 -20.99
CA GLY A 240 -30.85 24.40 -22.16
C GLY A 240 -31.68 23.32 -22.86
N ASN A 241 -33.00 23.41 -22.75
CA ASN A 241 -33.98 22.53 -23.40
C ASN A 241 -34.10 22.73 -24.94
N SER A 242 -32.99 22.74 -25.69
CA SER A 242 -32.99 22.91 -27.16
C SER A 242 -31.83 22.20 -27.86
N LEU A 243 -31.92 20.87 -27.89
CA LEU A 243 -31.06 19.94 -28.63
C LEU A 243 -31.21 19.99 -30.17
N LYS A 244 -31.63 21.12 -30.77
CA LYS A 244 -31.93 21.17 -32.23
C LYS A 244 -31.19 22.20 -33.08
N GLU A 245 -30.38 23.10 -32.54
CA GLU A 245 -29.82 24.19 -33.38
C GLU A 245 -28.30 24.42 -33.34
N GLU A 246 -27.51 23.58 -32.67
CA GLU A 246 -26.06 23.84 -32.54
C GLU A 246 -25.12 22.82 -33.22
N LEU A 247 -25.65 21.88 -34.04
CA LEU A 247 -24.77 21.01 -34.85
C LEU A 247 -24.14 21.72 -36.07
N SER A 248 -24.38 23.01 -36.30
CA SER A 248 -24.00 23.69 -37.55
C SER A 248 -23.31 25.04 -37.43
N SER A 249 -22.85 25.49 -36.26
CA SER A 249 -21.90 26.60 -36.24
C SER A 249 -20.93 26.56 -35.05
N PRO A 250 -19.63 26.81 -35.25
CA PRO A 250 -18.70 27.00 -34.15
C PRO A 250 -19.11 28.26 -33.40
N VAL A 251 -19.42 28.11 -32.11
CA VAL A 251 -19.77 29.21 -31.22
C VAL A 251 -18.64 30.25 -31.27
N LYS A 252 -19.00 31.50 -31.60
CA LYS A 252 -18.08 32.63 -31.70
C LYS A 252 -17.44 32.91 -30.33
N SER A 253 -16.14 33.18 -30.36
CA SER A 253 -15.21 33.24 -29.23
C SER A 253 -15.27 34.48 -28.32
N ASP A 254 -16.27 35.35 -28.43
CA ASP A 254 -16.20 36.71 -27.85
C ASP A 254 -17.23 37.03 -26.76
N SER A 255 -18.06 36.08 -26.34
CA SER A 255 -18.90 36.25 -25.14
C SER A 255 -18.23 35.56 -23.96
N LYS A 256 -17.83 36.35 -22.94
CA LYS A 256 -17.28 35.86 -21.68
C LYS A 256 -18.21 34.77 -21.14
N ARG A 257 -17.74 33.51 -21.10
CA ARG A 257 -18.56 32.40 -20.58
C ARG A 257 -18.73 32.57 -19.08
N GLU A 258 -19.98 32.50 -18.61
CA GLU A 258 -20.27 32.51 -17.18
C GLU A 258 -19.89 31.17 -16.56
N ILE A 259 -19.31 31.19 -15.37
CA ILE A 259 -19.01 29.97 -14.62
C ILE A 259 -20.31 29.42 -14.06
N GLY A 260 -20.81 28.32 -14.64
CA GLY A 260 -21.93 27.59 -14.09
C GLY A 260 -21.52 26.46 -13.15
N MET A 261 -22.52 25.68 -12.72
CA MET A 261 -22.36 24.61 -11.74
C MET A 261 -21.47 23.47 -12.25
N TYR A 262 -21.53 23.15 -13.53
CA TYR A 262 -20.76 22.06 -14.13
C TYR A 262 -19.30 22.47 -14.33
N ALA A 263 -19.02 23.70 -14.77
CA ALA A 263 -17.67 24.23 -14.83
C ALA A 263 -16.98 24.22 -13.45
N GLU A 264 -17.71 24.57 -12.37
CA GLU A 264 -17.22 24.48 -10.99
C GLU A 264 -16.91 23.07 -10.52
N ALA A 265 -17.81 22.13 -10.80
CA ALA A 265 -17.60 20.74 -10.46
C ALA A 265 -16.35 20.20 -11.17
N ILE A 266 -16.20 20.49 -12.46
CA ILE A 266 -15.05 20.05 -13.26
C ILE A 266 -13.76 20.68 -12.75
N TYR A 267 -13.75 21.98 -12.45
CA TYR A 267 -12.60 22.65 -11.83
C TYR A 267 -12.18 21.96 -10.53
N SER A 268 -13.14 21.67 -9.65
CA SER A 268 -12.90 21.00 -8.37
C SER A 268 -12.30 19.60 -8.55
N TYR A 269 -12.81 18.81 -9.50
CA TYR A 269 -12.28 17.48 -9.80
C TYR A 269 -10.89 17.53 -10.43
N LEU A 270 -10.63 18.43 -11.38
CA LEU A 270 -9.31 18.58 -12.00
C LEU A 270 -8.26 19.09 -11.01
N LEU A 271 -8.65 19.99 -10.11
CA LEU A 271 -7.80 20.47 -9.03
C LEU A 271 -7.47 19.34 -8.04
N PHE A 272 -8.45 18.49 -7.69
CA PHE A 272 -8.21 17.32 -6.87
C PHE A 272 -7.19 16.36 -7.50
N PHE A 273 -7.36 16.00 -8.78
CA PHE A 273 -6.45 15.09 -9.47
C PHE A 273 -5.09 15.73 -9.81
N SER A 274 -4.98 17.05 -9.93
CA SER A 274 -3.68 17.72 -10.09
C SER A 274 -2.76 17.53 -8.88
N ARG A 275 -3.33 17.32 -7.69
CA ARG A 275 -2.62 17.02 -6.45
C ARG A 275 -2.36 15.52 -6.25
N SER A 276 -2.67 14.68 -7.24
CA SER A 276 -2.39 13.24 -7.16
C SER A 276 -0.88 12.99 -7.13
N ILE A 277 -0.48 11.96 -6.38
CA ILE A 277 0.92 11.49 -6.33
C ILE A 277 1.32 10.79 -7.65
N ASP A 278 0.34 10.25 -8.40
CA ASP A 278 0.58 9.71 -9.75
C ASP A 278 1.02 10.85 -10.70
N PRO A 279 2.25 10.81 -11.22
CA PRO A 279 2.80 11.90 -12.02
C PRO A 279 2.15 12.01 -13.40
N GLU A 280 1.64 10.92 -13.98
CA GLU A 280 0.93 10.96 -15.26
C GLU A 280 -0.46 11.56 -15.09
N VAL A 281 -1.19 11.15 -14.04
CA VAL A 281 -2.51 11.71 -13.74
C VAL A 281 -2.42 13.17 -13.33
N SER A 282 -1.45 13.54 -12.50
CA SER A 282 -1.21 14.95 -12.12
C SER A 282 -0.90 15.81 -13.35
N LYS A 283 0.01 15.35 -14.22
CA LYS A 283 0.36 16.05 -15.47
C LYS A 283 -0.83 16.22 -16.41
N ILE A 284 -1.63 15.17 -16.62
CA ILE A 284 -2.82 15.24 -17.46
C ILE A 284 -3.88 16.16 -16.85
N SER A 285 -4.07 16.10 -15.54
CA SER A 285 -5.02 16.96 -14.82
C SER A 285 -4.63 18.43 -14.89
N LEU A 286 -3.34 18.76 -14.71
CA LEU A 286 -2.82 20.12 -14.89
C LEU A 286 -3.00 20.62 -16.33
N SER A 287 -2.76 19.76 -17.33
CA SER A 287 -2.99 20.09 -18.73
C SER A 287 -4.46 20.38 -19.03
N SER A 288 -5.37 19.53 -18.54
CA SER A 288 -6.82 19.72 -18.65
C SER A 288 -7.30 20.97 -17.89
N LEU A 289 -6.73 21.24 -16.72
CA LEU A 289 -7.02 22.45 -15.93
C LEU A 289 -6.61 23.71 -16.67
N GLY A 290 -5.45 23.69 -17.35
CA GLY A 290 -5.02 24.77 -18.24
C GLY A 290 -5.97 25.00 -19.42
N GLN A 291 -6.51 23.93 -20.00
CA GLN A 291 -7.52 24.03 -21.07
C GLN A 291 -8.82 24.65 -20.57
N LEU A 292 -9.28 24.27 -19.38
CA LEU A 292 -10.46 24.87 -18.72
C LEU A 292 -10.24 26.36 -18.42
N CYS A 293 -9.11 26.71 -17.78
CA CYS A 293 -8.82 28.08 -17.39
C CYS A 293 -8.57 29.01 -18.60
N SER A 294 -8.20 28.45 -19.76
CA SER A 294 -8.09 29.22 -21.01
C SER A 294 -9.45 29.74 -21.49
N GLU A 295 -10.53 29.00 -21.23
CA GLU A 295 -11.88 29.36 -21.62
C GLU A 295 -12.63 30.13 -20.50
N TYR A 296 -12.28 29.85 -19.24
CA TYR A 296 -12.80 30.52 -18.06
C TYR A 296 -11.65 31.20 -17.28
N PRO A 297 -11.18 32.39 -17.71
CA PRO A 297 -10.02 33.06 -17.10
C PRO A 297 -10.20 33.39 -15.62
N ASP A 298 -11.45 33.53 -15.17
CA ASP A 298 -11.80 33.85 -13.79
C ASP A 298 -11.33 32.76 -12.79
N PHE A 299 -11.05 31.52 -13.25
CA PHE A 299 -10.44 30.47 -12.40
C PHE A 299 -8.95 30.74 -12.07
N PHE A 300 -8.21 31.51 -12.89
CA PHE A 300 -6.80 31.86 -12.60
C PHE A 300 -6.64 32.81 -11.40
N GLU A 301 -7.70 33.50 -11.02
CA GLU A 301 -7.68 34.43 -9.89
C GLU A 301 -7.85 33.71 -8.56
N ARG A 302 -8.24 32.42 -8.58
CA ARG A 302 -8.47 31.64 -7.36
C ARG A 302 -7.17 31.30 -6.65
N LEU A 303 -7.23 31.48 -5.33
CA LEU A 303 -6.10 31.30 -4.41
C LEU A 303 -5.55 29.86 -4.45
N GLU A 304 -6.43 28.89 -4.69
CA GLU A 304 -6.11 27.46 -4.71
C GLU A 304 -5.24 27.07 -5.92
N LEU A 305 -5.47 27.71 -7.08
CA LEU A 305 -4.70 27.48 -8.30
C LEU A 305 -3.40 28.28 -8.29
N ARG A 306 -3.42 29.52 -7.78
CA ARG A 306 -2.21 30.33 -7.59
C ARG A 306 -1.19 29.63 -6.70
N ASN A 307 -1.64 29.03 -5.59
CA ASN A 307 -0.77 28.28 -4.70
C ASN A 307 -0.19 27.01 -5.36
N LEU A 308 -0.84 26.47 -6.39
CA LEU A 308 -0.36 25.29 -7.12
C LEU A 308 0.74 25.64 -8.15
N TYR A 309 0.75 26.86 -8.69
CA TYR A 309 1.74 27.34 -9.68
C TYR A 309 2.91 28.13 -9.07
N LEU A 310 2.80 28.56 -7.81
CA LEU A 310 3.81 29.37 -7.11
C LEU A 310 4.75 28.57 -6.21
N PHE A 311 4.68 27.23 -6.25
CA PHE A 311 5.62 26.28 -5.65
C PHE A 311 6.04 25.25 -6.69
#